data_AF-A0A1H2H875-F1
#
_entry.id   AF-A0A1H2H875-F1
#
_cell.length_a   1.000
_cell.length_b   1.000
_cell.length_c   1.000
_cell.angle_alpha   90.00
_cell.angle_beta   90.00
_cell.angle_gamma   90.00
#
_symmetry.space_group_name_H-M   'P 1'
#
loop_
_entity.id
_entity.type
_entity.pdbx_description
1 polymer ?
#
loop_
_entity_poly.entity_id
_entity_poly.type
_entity_poly.pdbx_seq_one_letter_code
_entity_poly.pdbx_strand_id
1 'polypeptide(L)'
;MRKPTRVALSALAGVCVLGVGVAGAGAAPSAAADLLPDELPLGPAGLVEQREQEELAPGVTLYRIVRGAVDPDDGYTATAGFATTEAEAGALADRVRAAGLQPRIEPAAEPAPSGAPLGWTVRVGLFPTAAGAEALLPPLRAAGLTPRVDDTWHDGAETDGPWRVTIIEVDPDVYDGTVRTELATGEVFGRETTSAIVDRVGALAAVNGGFFTIDGSRNVPGPWLEGTDGDPAGISVVDGRLASESVGDRPALLLTGDGDGRVRRLATDLSLRAGRESAQGTGLNREPGLVLNCGGVGAATPIAAPAHDYTCGNAHELVAFTADFGAPLPAGAGYQVRLDGRGRVVEAAPVRGGAEPQADTVVVQGTGDTAAWLAEHGTVGVRLALDTRVVDGDTGRRVPLRPDATVVNGGPLLVEDGATALDPVRDGWSPATLGGTARADFYWRWYVRRNPRTAAGVLPDGRLVFAVVDGRQPGRSVGLSITETAALMHSLGAEEALNLDGGGSSTVVTDDGVVNTPSDPVERPVGDAVVLIPGQE
;
A
#
# COMPACT_ATOMS: atom_id res chain seq x y z
N MET A 1 80.00 25.58 -12.37
CA MET A 1 80.66 26.24 -13.52
C MET A 1 79.80 26.01 -14.75
N ARG A 2 79.36 27.12 -15.37
CA ARG A 2 78.70 27.16 -16.68
C ARG A 2 79.50 26.38 -17.71
N LYS A 3 78.84 25.59 -18.56
CA LYS A 3 79.28 25.41 -19.95
C LYS A 3 78.08 25.10 -20.87
N PRO A 4 78.19 25.47 -22.15
CA PRO A 4 77.14 26.20 -22.83
C PRO A 4 76.57 25.49 -24.06
N THR A 5 75.47 26.07 -24.52
CA THR A 5 74.94 26.15 -25.89
C THR A 5 75.90 25.84 -27.03
N ARG A 6 75.41 25.12 -28.05
CA ARG A 6 75.08 25.74 -29.36
C ARG A 6 74.30 24.82 -30.30
N VAL A 7 73.51 25.51 -31.10
CA VAL A 7 72.52 25.10 -32.10
C VAL A 7 73.20 24.72 -33.42
N ALA A 8 72.62 23.75 -34.14
CA ALA A 8 72.61 23.74 -35.61
C ALA A 8 71.42 22.91 -36.13
N LEU A 9 70.58 23.57 -36.94
CA LEU A 9 69.45 23.00 -37.70
C LEU A 9 69.95 22.15 -38.87
N SER A 10 69.25 21.06 -39.17
CA SER A 10 69.14 20.49 -40.52
C SER A 10 67.85 19.66 -40.59
N ALA A 11 66.91 20.11 -41.43
CA ALA A 11 65.71 19.36 -41.78
C ALA A 11 66.01 18.47 -43.00
N LEU A 12 65.52 17.23 -43.01
CA LEU A 12 64.69 16.69 -44.10
C LEU A 12 64.15 15.29 -43.77
N ALA A 13 62.82 15.19 -43.90
CA ALA A 13 61.98 14.10 -44.43
C ALA A 13 62.25 12.62 -44.09
N GLY A 14 61.21 11.95 -43.61
CA GLY A 14 61.09 10.48 -43.64
C GLY A 14 60.04 9.96 -42.68
N VAL A 15 58.98 9.35 -43.22
CA VAL A 15 57.69 9.05 -42.57
C VAL A 15 57.67 7.69 -41.85
N CYS A 16 56.82 7.61 -40.80
CA CYS A 16 56.23 6.46 -40.13
C CYS A 16 57.11 5.60 -39.19
N VAL A 17 56.72 5.53 -37.91
CA VAL A 17 56.03 4.37 -37.28
C VAL A 17 56.03 4.51 -35.73
N LEU A 18 54.82 4.39 -35.16
CA LEU A 18 54.42 3.97 -33.79
C LEU A 18 54.94 4.74 -32.57
N GLY A 19 54.05 5.59 -32.02
CA GLY A 19 54.10 6.06 -30.63
C GLY A 19 52.79 5.74 -29.93
N VAL A 20 52.85 4.86 -28.94
CA VAL A 20 51.76 4.41 -28.08
C VAL A 20 51.17 5.59 -27.31
N GLY A 21 49.92 5.94 -27.59
CA GLY A 21 49.10 6.82 -26.77
C GLY A 21 48.22 5.97 -25.85
N VAL A 22 48.47 6.04 -24.54
CA VAL A 22 47.57 5.51 -23.52
C VAL A 22 46.33 6.40 -23.52
N ALA A 23 45.28 5.96 -24.21
CA ALA A 23 43.96 6.54 -24.08
C ALA A 23 43.36 6.04 -22.76
N GLY A 24 43.11 6.96 -21.84
CA GLY A 24 42.27 6.69 -20.68
C GLY A 24 40.91 6.22 -21.16
N ALA A 25 40.48 5.07 -20.65
CA ALA A 25 39.12 4.61 -20.80
C ALA A 25 38.22 5.58 -20.02
N GLY A 26 37.69 6.59 -20.70
CA GLY A 26 36.46 7.22 -20.27
C GLY A 26 35.38 6.16 -20.40
N ALA A 27 34.86 5.71 -19.26
CA ALA A 27 33.62 4.95 -19.25
C ALA A 27 32.57 5.82 -19.95
N ALA A 28 32.02 5.31 -21.05
CA ALA A 28 30.82 5.89 -21.62
C ALA A 28 29.73 5.87 -20.53
N PRO A 29 28.84 6.88 -20.47
CA PRO A 29 27.65 6.75 -19.64
C PRO A 29 26.92 5.50 -20.13
N SER A 30 26.66 4.56 -19.21
CA SER A 30 25.80 3.43 -19.48
C SER A 30 24.48 4.01 -19.95
N ALA A 31 24.05 3.69 -21.17
CA ALA A 31 22.65 3.88 -21.52
C ALA A 31 21.83 3.18 -20.43
N ALA A 32 20.86 3.89 -19.84
CA ALA A 32 19.93 3.28 -18.90
C ALA A 32 19.41 1.98 -19.54
N ALA A 33 19.51 0.87 -18.82
CA ALA A 33 18.91 -0.37 -19.29
C ALA A 33 17.41 -0.14 -19.46
N ASP A 34 16.87 -0.58 -20.61
CA ASP A 34 15.42 -0.57 -20.87
C ASP A 34 14.71 -1.23 -19.69
N LEU A 35 13.80 -0.50 -19.04
CA LEU A 35 13.10 -0.96 -17.84
C LEU A 35 12.29 -2.24 -18.13
N LEU A 36 11.68 -2.28 -19.30
CA LEU A 36 10.71 -3.32 -19.62
C LEU A 36 11.42 -4.60 -20.07
N PRO A 37 11.06 -5.78 -19.52
CA PRO A 37 11.55 -7.06 -20.04
C PRO A 37 11.05 -7.29 -21.48
N ASP A 38 11.55 -8.32 -22.18
CA ASP A 38 11.12 -8.65 -23.55
C ASP A 38 9.59 -8.86 -23.65
N GLU A 39 8.98 -9.44 -22.62
CA GLU A 39 7.54 -9.56 -22.45
C GLU A 39 7.17 -9.52 -20.96
N LEU A 40 5.98 -9.02 -20.61
CA LEU A 40 5.52 -9.06 -19.22
C LEU A 40 5.20 -10.51 -18.79
N PRO A 41 5.46 -10.89 -17.53
CA PRO A 41 5.22 -12.24 -17.01
C PRO A 41 3.74 -12.47 -16.67
N LEU A 42 2.83 -12.10 -17.58
CA LEU A 42 1.39 -12.15 -17.40
C LEU A 42 0.76 -13.05 -18.48
N GLY A 43 0.15 -14.15 -18.05
CA GLY A 43 -0.37 -15.18 -18.96
C GLY A 43 0.73 -15.97 -19.68
N PRO A 44 0.34 -16.77 -20.69
CA PRO A 44 1.29 -17.53 -21.51
C PRO A 44 2.32 -16.65 -22.23
N ALA A 45 3.45 -17.26 -22.60
CA ALA A 45 4.47 -16.61 -23.42
C ALA A 45 3.96 -16.34 -24.85
N GLY A 46 4.39 -15.22 -25.45
CA GLY A 46 4.08 -14.88 -26.84
C GLY A 46 2.69 -14.29 -27.06
N LEU A 47 1.97 -13.90 -26.00
CA LEU A 47 0.77 -13.08 -26.13
C LEU A 47 1.09 -11.76 -26.84
N VAL A 48 0.09 -11.24 -27.56
CA VAL A 48 0.21 -9.92 -28.20
C VAL A 48 0.37 -8.87 -27.10
N GLU A 49 1.38 -8.03 -27.25
CA GLU A 49 1.66 -6.94 -26.33
C GLU A 49 1.91 -5.65 -27.10
N GLN A 50 1.23 -4.58 -26.69
CA GLN A 50 1.40 -3.24 -27.23
C GLN A 50 1.97 -2.37 -26.13
N ARG A 51 3.04 -1.63 -26.45
CA ARG A 51 3.75 -0.75 -25.53
C ARG A 51 3.79 0.65 -26.10
N GLU A 52 3.45 1.62 -25.27
CA GLU A 52 3.66 3.04 -25.52
C GLU A 52 4.52 3.60 -24.40
N GLN A 53 5.39 4.55 -24.75
CA GLN A 53 6.28 5.23 -23.82
C GLN A 53 6.21 6.73 -24.07
N GLU A 54 6.24 7.49 -22.99
CA GLU A 54 6.16 8.95 -22.98
C GLU A 54 7.10 9.49 -21.89
N GLU A 55 7.99 10.42 -22.24
CA GLU A 55 8.81 11.14 -21.25
C GLU A 55 7.99 12.33 -20.75
N LEU A 56 7.60 12.30 -19.46
CA LEU A 56 6.82 13.37 -18.84
C LEU A 56 7.71 14.55 -18.43
N ALA A 57 8.93 14.26 -18.01
CA ALA A 57 9.99 15.21 -17.70
C ALA A 57 11.35 14.49 -17.81
N PRO A 58 12.49 15.20 -17.86
CA PRO A 58 13.80 14.56 -17.78
C PRO A 58 13.88 13.61 -16.59
N GLY A 59 14.17 12.33 -16.85
CA GLY A 59 14.24 11.31 -15.82
C GLY A 59 12.89 10.76 -15.34
N VAL A 60 11.75 11.16 -15.93
CA VAL A 60 10.42 10.63 -15.61
C VAL A 60 9.76 10.07 -16.86
N THR A 61 9.58 8.75 -16.89
CA THR A 61 9.00 8.04 -18.03
C THR A 61 7.71 7.33 -17.65
N LEU A 62 6.68 7.50 -18.47
CA LEU A 62 5.41 6.81 -18.39
C LEU A 62 5.32 5.74 -19.47
N TYR A 63 5.02 4.50 -19.06
CA TYR A 63 4.77 3.37 -19.95
C TYR A 63 3.30 2.97 -19.87
N ARG A 64 2.67 2.72 -21.02
CA ARG A 64 1.33 2.16 -21.13
C ARG A 64 1.40 0.85 -21.91
N ILE A 65 0.95 -0.23 -21.29
CA ILE A 65 1.08 -1.58 -21.83
C ILE A 65 -0.30 -2.25 -21.88
N VAL A 66 -0.64 -2.79 -23.05
CA VAL A 66 -1.81 -3.65 -23.24
C VAL A 66 -1.31 -5.03 -23.65
N ARG A 67 -1.59 -6.04 -22.84
CA ARG A 67 -1.17 -7.42 -23.11
C ARG A 67 -2.35 -8.36 -23.17
N GLY A 68 -2.31 -9.30 -24.11
CA GLY A 68 -3.25 -10.42 -24.15
C GLY A 68 -4.59 -10.08 -24.79
N ALA A 69 -5.54 -10.99 -24.63
CA ALA A 69 -6.87 -10.92 -25.22
C ALA A 69 -7.90 -11.53 -24.26
N VAL A 70 -9.18 -11.29 -24.55
CA VAL A 70 -10.26 -11.89 -23.76
C VAL A 70 -10.25 -13.41 -23.95
N ASP A 71 -10.13 -14.14 -22.85
CA ASP A 71 -10.28 -15.58 -22.85
C ASP A 71 -11.76 -15.97 -23.10
N PRO A 72 -12.07 -16.74 -24.16
CA PRO A 72 -13.43 -17.15 -24.47
C PRO A 72 -14.01 -18.18 -23.48
N ASP A 73 -13.17 -18.85 -22.69
CA ASP A 73 -13.60 -19.82 -21.69
C ASP A 73 -14.01 -19.15 -20.37
N ASP A 74 -13.76 -17.85 -20.23
CA ASP A 74 -14.16 -17.09 -19.06
C ASP A 74 -15.60 -16.54 -19.14
N GLY A 75 -16.21 -16.35 -17.96
CA GLY A 75 -17.59 -15.89 -17.86
C GLY A 75 -18.04 -15.51 -16.46
N TYR A 76 -19.23 -14.95 -16.38
CA TYR A 76 -19.96 -14.69 -15.14
C TYR A 76 -20.59 -15.97 -14.58
N THR A 77 -20.56 -16.12 -13.27
CA THR A 77 -21.08 -17.31 -12.58
C THR A 77 -21.81 -16.92 -11.29
N ALA A 78 -22.79 -17.72 -10.89
CA ALA A 78 -23.38 -17.58 -9.56
C ALA A 78 -22.57 -18.42 -8.57
N THR A 79 -21.82 -17.76 -7.67
CA THR A 79 -21.12 -18.44 -6.57
C THR A 79 -22.07 -18.58 -5.39
N ALA A 80 -22.38 -19.83 -5.04
CA ALA A 80 -23.22 -20.21 -3.90
C ALA A 80 -22.50 -20.07 -2.56
N GLY A 81 -21.18 -20.21 -2.54
CA GLY A 81 -20.35 -20.04 -1.34
C GLY A 81 -18.90 -20.48 -1.55
N PHE A 82 -18.09 -20.25 -0.53
CA PHE A 82 -16.69 -20.68 -0.43
C PHE A 82 -16.55 -21.61 0.78
N ALA A 83 -16.00 -22.79 0.56
CA ALA A 83 -15.79 -23.83 1.56
C ALA A 83 -14.30 -24.03 1.83
N THR A 84 -13.91 -24.32 3.08
CA THR A 84 -12.50 -24.59 3.44
C THR A 84 -12.19 -26.08 3.53
N THR A 85 -13.21 -26.93 3.35
CA THR A 85 -13.05 -28.39 3.26
C THR A 85 -13.90 -28.96 2.12
N GLU A 86 -13.50 -30.11 1.58
CA GLU A 86 -14.30 -30.83 0.57
C GLU A 86 -15.68 -31.23 1.09
N ALA A 87 -15.79 -31.55 2.38
CA ALA A 87 -17.06 -31.91 3.01
C ALA A 87 -18.03 -30.72 3.05
N GLU A 88 -17.54 -29.52 3.39
CA GLU A 88 -18.32 -28.28 3.33
C GLU A 88 -18.72 -27.95 1.88
N ALA A 89 -17.80 -28.13 0.92
CA ALA A 89 -18.08 -27.91 -0.49
C ALA A 89 -19.17 -28.87 -0.99
N GLY A 90 -19.12 -30.14 -0.58
CA GLY A 90 -20.16 -31.13 -0.85
C GLY A 90 -21.52 -30.73 -0.27
N ALA A 91 -21.56 -30.26 0.97
CA ALA A 91 -22.79 -29.80 1.62
C ALA A 91 -23.39 -28.56 0.93
N LEU A 92 -22.56 -27.60 0.49
CA LEU A 92 -23.01 -26.48 -0.33
C LEU A 92 -23.56 -26.97 -1.68
N ALA A 93 -22.87 -27.88 -2.35
CA ALA A 93 -23.31 -28.46 -3.61
C ALA A 93 -24.66 -29.20 -3.49
N ASP A 94 -24.89 -29.93 -2.40
CA ASP A 94 -26.17 -30.59 -2.14
C ASP A 94 -27.33 -29.59 -1.98
N ARG A 95 -27.08 -28.46 -1.33
CA ARG A 95 -28.07 -27.37 -1.23
C ARG A 95 -28.36 -26.73 -2.59
N VAL A 96 -27.35 -26.57 -3.43
CA VAL A 96 -27.53 -26.12 -4.82
C VAL A 96 -28.38 -27.12 -5.61
N ARG A 97 -28.13 -28.44 -5.47
CA ARG A 97 -28.94 -29.49 -6.10
C ARG A 97 -30.38 -29.47 -5.60
N ALA A 98 -30.59 -29.24 -4.30
CA ALA A 98 -31.92 -29.10 -3.72
C ALA A 98 -32.68 -27.87 -4.25
N ALA A 99 -31.96 -26.84 -4.73
CA ALA A 99 -32.53 -25.69 -5.44
C ALA A 99 -32.87 -26.00 -6.92
N GLY A 100 -32.65 -27.23 -7.39
CA GLY A 100 -32.89 -27.63 -8.78
C GLY A 100 -31.78 -27.21 -9.75
N LEU A 101 -30.60 -26.84 -9.24
CA LEU A 101 -29.48 -26.35 -10.03
C LEU A 101 -28.31 -27.34 -10.02
N GLN A 102 -27.43 -27.25 -11.02
CA GLN A 102 -26.24 -28.11 -11.13
C GLN A 102 -25.00 -27.38 -10.59
N PRO A 103 -24.43 -27.83 -9.46
CA PRO A 103 -23.23 -27.22 -8.91
C PRO A 103 -21.96 -27.66 -9.66
N ARG A 104 -20.99 -26.76 -9.75
CA ARG A 104 -19.57 -27.05 -9.98
C ARG A 104 -18.80 -26.73 -8.71
N ILE A 105 -17.87 -27.61 -8.35
CA ILE A 105 -16.96 -27.40 -7.22
C ILE A 105 -15.58 -27.14 -7.81
N GLU A 106 -15.03 -25.96 -7.56
CA GLU A 106 -13.80 -25.47 -8.20
C GLU A 106 -12.82 -25.07 -7.09
N PRO A 107 -11.61 -25.64 -7.02
CA PRO A 107 -10.61 -25.24 -6.03
C PRO A 107 -10.12 -23.82 -6.31
N ALA A 108 -9.66 -23.12 -5.27
CA ALA A 108 -8.91 -21.88 -5.44
C ALA A 108 -7.64 -22.12 -6.29
N ALA A 109 -7.26 -21.14 -7.11
CA ALA A 109 -6.12 -21.25 -8.03
C ALA A 109 -4.77 -21.41 -7.30
N GLU A 110 -4.65 -20.83 -6.10
CA GLU A 110 -3.45 -20.91 -5.27
C GLU A 110 -3.78 -21.59 -3.91
N PRO A 111 -2.81 -22.34 -3.32
CA PRO A 111 -2.97 -22.90 -1.98
C PRO A 111 -2.93 -21.82 -0.90
N ALA A 112 -3.27 -22.19 0.33
CA ALA A 112 -3.02 -21.34 1.49
C ALA A 112 -1.51 -21.19 1.74
N PRO A 113 -1.05 -20.17 2.50
CA PRO A 113 0.36 -20.00 2.85
C PRO A 113 1.01 -21.22 3.53
N SER A 114 0.20 -22.09 4.14
CA SER A 114 0.67 -23.36 4.73
C SER A 114 0.99 -24.46 3.70
N GLY A 115 0.68 -24.24 2.42
CA GLY A 115 0.75 -25.24 1.35
C GLY A 115 -0.46 -26.16 1.24
N ALA A 116 -1.42 -26.08 2.18
CA ALA A 116 -2.68 -26.82 2.10
C ALA A 116 -3.65 -26.17 1.09
N PRO A 117 -4.66 -26.90 0.57
CA PRO A 117 -5.73 -26.29 -0.21
C PRO A 117 -6.38 -25.13 0.54
N LEU A 118 -6.51 -23.97 -0.10
CA LEU A 118 -7.13 -22.78 0.51
C LEU A 118 -8.65 -22.97 0.70
N GLY A 119 -9.28 -23.60 -0.28
CA GLY A 119 -10.71 -23.86 -0.28
C GLY A 119 -11.28 -24.10 -1.67
N TRP A 120 -12.60 -24.21 -1.74
CA TRP A 120 -13.37 -24.49 -2.96
C TRP A 120 -14.54 -23.53 -3.07
N THR A 121 -14.70 -22.96 -4.26
CA THR A 121 -15.93 -22.27 -4.64
C THR A 121 -16.98 -23.29 -5.10
N VAL A 122 -18.24 -23.06 -4.75
CA VAL A 122 -19.37 -23.83 -5.28
C VAL A 122 -20.18 -22.91 -6.17
N ARG A 123 -20.28 -23.24 -7.45
CA ARG A 123 -20.75 -22.33 -8.50
C ARG A 123 -21.84 -22.94 -9.37
N VAL A 124 -22.59 -22.10 -10.07
CA VAL A 124 -23.67 -22.51 -10.97
C VAL A 124 -23.64 -21.67 -12.24
N GLY A 125 -23.65 -22.35 -13.39
CA GLY A 125 -23.68 -21.71 -14.69
C GLY A 125 -22.39 -20.98 -15.05
N LEU A 126 -22.25 -20.61 -16.31
CA LEU A 126 -21.18 -19.78 -16.82
C LEU A 126 -21.78 -19.00 -17.98
N PHE A 127 -21.76 -17.68 -17.89
CA PHE A 127 -22.55 -16.81 -18.74
C PHE A 127 -21.69 -15.68 -19.31
N PRO A 128 -21.95 -15.24 -20.54
CA PRO A 128 -21.24 -14.11 -21.12
C PRO A 128 -21.62 -12.76 -20.46
N THR A 129 -22.71 -12.71 -19.69
CA THR A 129 -23.20 -11.48 -19.05
C THR A 129 -23.61 -11.74 -17.60
N ALA A 130 -23.40 -10.76 -16.72
CA ALA A 130 -23.80 -10.82 -15.31
C ALA A 130 -25.28 -11.19 -15.12
N ALA A 131 -26.18 -10.67 -15.97
CA ALA A 131 -27.62 -10.94 -15.90
C ALA A 131 -27.98 -12.45 -15.91
N GLY A 132 -27.18 -13.28 -16.60
CA GLY A 132 -27.37 -14.73 -16.62
C GLY A 132 -27.09 -15.38 -15.26
N ALA A 133 -26.02 -14.94 -14.59
CA ALA A 133 -25.68 -15.38 -13.25
C ALA A 133 -26.65 -14.81 -12.19
N GLU A 134 -27.06 -13.54 -12.34
CA GLU A 134 -28.02 -12.89 -11.45
C GLU A 134 -29.36 -13.62 -11.40
N ALA A 135 -29.82 -14.15 -12.54
CA ALA A 135 -31.05 -14.92 -12.64
C ALA A 135 -31.04 -16.21 -11.78
N LEU A 136 -29.86 -16.71 -11.40
CA LEU A 136 -29.71 -17.89 -10.54
C LEU A 136 -29.70 -17.56 -9.04
N LEU A 137 -29.55 -16.30 -8.64
CA LEU A 137 -29.46 -15.94 -7.22
C LEU A 137 -30.76 -16.20 -6.43
N PRO A 138 -31.97 -15.89 -6.95
CA PRO A 138 -33.20 -16.13 -6.19
C PRO A 138 -33.43 -17.58 -5.73
N PRO A 139 -33.33 -18.62 -6.58
CA PRO A 139 -33.49 -20.02 -6.12
C PRO A 139 -32.39 -20.44 -5.14
N LEU A 140 -31.14 -19.97 -5.31
CA LEU A 140 -30.05 -20.23 -4.37
C LEU A 140 -30.33 -19.61 -2.98
N ARG A 141 -30.83 -18.36 -2.94
CA ARG A 141 -31.28 -17.70 -1.70
C ARG A 141 -32.45 -18.45 -1.05
N ALA A 142 -33.39 -18.95 -1.82
CA ALA A 142 -34.51 -19.75 -1.32
C ALA A 142 -34.04 -21.07 -0.68
N ALA A 143 -32.91 -21.63 -1.13
CA ALA A 143 -32.23 -22.75 -0.49
C ALA A 143 -31.38 -22.34 0.74
N GLY A 144 -31.49 -21.09 1.19
CA GLY A 144 -30.83 -20.49 2.35
C GLY A 144 -29.35 -20.13 2.13
N LEU A 145 -28.88 -20.13 0.88
CA LEU A 145 -27.49 -19.78 0.56
C LEU A 145 -27.36 -18.25 0.52
N THR A 146 -26.13 -17.75 0.58
CA THR A 146 -25.81 -16.32 0.41
C THR A 146 -25.06 -16.12 -0.92
N PRO A 147 -25.72 -16.35 -2.06
CA PRO A 147 -25.05 -16.37 -3.35
C PRO A 147 -24.71 -14.95 -3.82
N ARG A 148 -23.68 -14.88 -4.67
CA ARG A 148 -23.24 -13.66 -5.34
C ARG A 148 -22.95 -13.93 -6.81
N VAL A 149 -22.87 -12.87 -7.61
CA VAL A 149 -22.27 -12.95 -8.94
C VAL A 149 -20.77 -12.79 -8.76
N ASP A 150 -20.03 -13.80 -9.22
CA ASP A 150 -18.59 -13.69 -9.47
C ASP A 150 -18.36 -13.90 -10.97
N ASP A 151 -17.09 -13.96 -11.33
CA ASP A 151 -16.61 -14.14 -12.68
C ASP A 151 -15.30 -14.95 -12.65
N THR A 152 -14.94 -15.61 -13.74
CA THR A 152 -13.75 -16.49 -13.76
C THR A 152 -12.47 -15.77 -14.18
N TRP A 153 -12.56 -14.66 -14.93
CA TRP A 153 -11.41 -13.84 -15.36
C TRP A 153 -10.48 -13.48 -14.19
N HIS A 154 -11.09 -13.20 -13.03
CA HIS A 154 -10.37 -12.74 -11.85
C HIS A 154 -10.00 -13.87 -10.87
N ASP A 155 -10.17 -15.15 -11.20
CA ASP A 155 -9.95 -16.23 -10.22
C ASP A 155 -8.48 -16.52 -9.88
N GLY A 156 -7.55 -15.92 -10.62
CA GLY A 156 -6.11 -16.14 -10.48
C GLY A 156 -5.61 -17.38 -11.21
N ALA A 157 -6.50 -18.15 -11.86
CA ALA A 157 -6.12 -19.22 -12.76
C ALA A 157 -5.48 -18.66 -14.04
N GLU A 158 -4.74 -19.50 -14.78
CA GLU A 158 -4.17 -19.13 -16.08
C GLU A 158 -5.24 -18.55 -17.01
N THR A 159 -4.91 -17.47 -17.71
CA THR A 159 -5.80 -16.75 -18.62
C THR A 159 -4.96 -16.05 -19.69
N ASP A 160 -5.56 -15.72 -20.82
CA ASP A 160 -4.96 -14.87 -21.85
C ASP A 160 -5.15 -13.37 -21.57
N GLY A 161 -5.82 -13.00 -20.47
CA GLY A 161 -6.03 -11.63 -20.01
C GLY A 161 -7.36 -11.03 -20.49
N PRO A 162 -7.38 -9.79 -21.02
CA PRO A 162 -6.26 -8.88 -21.24
C PRO A 162 -5.82 -8.16 -19.96
N TRP A 163 -4.64 -7.55 -19.98
CA TRP A 163 -4.13 -6.65 -18.95
C TRP A 163 -3.88 -5.24 -19.50
N ARG A 164 -4.12 -4.23 -18.65
CA ARG A 164 -3.70 -2.84 -18.86
C ARG A 164 -2.82 -2.39 -17.71
N VAL A 165 -1.55 -2.21 -18.02
CA VAL A 165 -0.51 -1.86 -17.05
C VAL A 165 0.01 -0.46 -17.39
N THR A 166 0.05 0.41 -16.40
CA THR A 166 0.67 1.73 -16.50
C THR A 166 1.84 1.78 -15.52
N ILE A 167 3.01 2.22 -15.96
CA ILE A 167 4.22 2.27 -15.14
C ILE A 167 4.80 3.68 -15.20
N ILE A 168 5.11 4.26 -14.05
CA ILE A 168 5.94 5.46 -13.94
C ILE A 168 7.31 5.03 -13.44
N GLU A 169 8.34 5.37 -14.20
CA GLU A 169 9.73 5.24 -13.84
C GLU A 169 10.31 6.62 -13.51
N VAL A 170 11.05 6.72 -12.42
CA VAL A 170 11.75 7.94 -12.01
C VAL A 170 13.23 7.64 -11.79
N ASP A 171 14.08 8.36 -12.52
CA ASP A 171 15.51 8.43 -12.29
C ASP A 171 15.84 9.64 -11.41
N PRO A 172 16.13 9.44 -10.11
CA PRO A 172 16.40 10.53 -9.19
C PRO A 172 17.73 11.24 -9.48
N ASP A 173 18.65 10.65 -10.25
CA ASP A 173 19.90 11.31 -10.65
C ASP A 173 19.68 12.29 -11.82
N VAL A 174 18.56 12.18 -12.53
CA VAL A 174 18.21 13.01 -13.70
C VAL A 174 17.04 13.94 -13.41
N TYR A 175 16.02 13.47 -12.68
CA TYR A 175 14.86 14.26 -12.33
C TYR A 175 15.22 15.31 -11.28
N ASP A 176 14.96 16.57 -11.59
CA ASP A 176 15.28 17.72 -10.73
C ASP A 176 14.19 18.06 -9.70
N GLY A 177 13.06 17.35 -9.76
CA GLY A 177 11.96 17.47 -8.82
C GLY A 177 12.09 16.57 -7.60
N THR A 178 10.98 16.33 -6.91
CA THR A 178 10.95 15.51 -5.70
C THR A 178 9.82 14.48 -5.76
N VAL A 179 10.12 13.24 -5.38
CA VAL A 179 9.10 12.20 -5.14
C VAL A 179 8.83 12.13 -3.65
N ARG A 180 7.57 12.31 -3.24
CA ARG A 180 7.17 12.29 -1.83
C ARG A 180 5.75 11.79 -1.65
N THR A 181 5.38 11.49 -0.42
CA THR A 181 4.00 11.17 -0.07
C THR A 181 3.24 12.45 0.29
N GLU A 182 1.93 12.44 0.08
CA GLU A 182 1.02 13.54 0.38
C GLU A 182 -0.27 12.99 0.97
N LEU A 183 -0.67 13.47 2.15
CA LEU A 183 -1.97 13.14 2.75
C LEU A 183 -3.09 13.75 1.91
N ALA A 184 -4.23 13.08 1.87
CA ALA A 184 -5.36 13.43 1.03
C ALA A 184 -5.75 14.90 1.12
N THR A 185 -5.97 15.43 2.31
CA THR A 185 -6.40 16.82 2.54
C THR A 185 -5.26 17.72 3.03
N GLY A 186 -4.03 17.20 3.05
CA GLY A 186 -2.92 17.74 3.83
C GLY A 186 -2.97 17.37 5.32
N GLU A 187 -4.03 16.66 5.74
CA GLU A 187 -4.30 16.21 7.10
C GLU A 187 -4.71 14.73 7.06
N VAL A 188 -4.72 14.07 8.23
CA VAL A 188 -5.11 12.66 8.42
C VAL A 188 -6.61 12.49 8.16
N PHE A 189 -7.43 13.45 8.57
CA PHE A 189 -8.87 13.37 8.39
C PHE A 189 -9.30 13.76 6.97
N GLY A 190 -10.19 12.93 6.42
CA GLY A 190 -10.82 13.16 5.12
C GLY A 190 -10.07 12.49 3.97
N ARG A 191 -10.71 12.52 2.81
CA ARG A 191 -10.24 11.83 1.61
C ARG A 191 -10.36 12.73 0.40
N GLU A 192 -9.45 12.56 -0.54
CA GLU A 192 -9.34 13.34 -1.77
C GLU A 192 -9.00 12.38 -2.91
N THR A 193 -9.49 12.64 -4.12
CA THR A 193 -9.11 11.83 -5.28
C THR A 193 -7.63 12.06 -5.61
N THR A 194 -6.95 11.08 -6.21
CA THR A 194 -5.55 11.24 -6.60
C THR A 194 -5.41 12.42 -7.55
N SER A 195 -6.37 12.60 -8.47
CA SER A 195 -6.45 13.76 -9.37
C SER A 195 -6.53 15.10 -8.64
N ALA A 196 -7.36 15.21 -7.61
CA ALA A 196 -7.50 16.45 -6.84
C ALA A 196 -6.25 16.73 -6.00
N ILE A 197 -5.56 15.69 -5.50
CA ILE A 197 -4.26 15.84 -4.84
C ILE A 197 -3.24 16.42 -5.84
N VAL A 198 -3.15 15.88 -7.06
CA VAL A 198 -2.26 16.40 -8.12
C VAL A 198 -2.52 17.88 -8.39
N ASP A 199 -3.79 18.25 -8.60
CA ASP A 199 -4.20 19.64 -8.82
C ASP A 199 -3.82 20.56 -7.65
N ARG A 200 -4.03 20.09 -6.41
CA ARG A 200 -3.78 20.86 -5.19
C ARG A 200 -2.30 21.14 -4.97
N VAL A 201 -1.43 20.16 -5.21
CA VAL A 201 0.01 20.28 -4.94
C VAL A 201 0.83 20.65 -6.18
N GLY A 202 0.20 20.74 -7.35
CA GLY A 202 0.88 21.02 -8.62
C GLY A 202 1.87 19.91 -9.00
N ALA A 203 1.49 18.65 -8.82
CA ALA A 203 2.34 17.52 -9.20
C ALA A 203 2.39 17.33 -10.73
N LEU A 204 3.53 16.85 -11.22
CA LEU A 204 3.69 16.39 -12.60
C LEU A 204 2.90 15.10 -12.85
N ALA A 205 2.97 14.19 -11.88
CA ALA A 205 2.26 12.92 -11.90
C ALA A 205 2.09 12.38 -10.48
N ALA A 206 1.17 11.43 -10.31
CA ALA A 206 0.98 10.72 -9.05
C ALA A 206 0.39 9.32 -9.27
N VAL A 207 0.58 8.48 -8.26
CA VAL A 207 -0.22 7.26 -8.04
C VAL A 207 -0.88 7.34 -6.67
N ASN A 208 -1.98 6.61 -6.47
CA ASN A 208 -2.54 6.47 -5.14
C ASN A 208 -1.53 5.85 -4.16
N GLY A 209 -1.70 6.12 -2.87
CA GLY A 209 -0.78 5.68 -1.84
C GLY A 209 -1.23 4.42 -1.10
N GLY A 210 -1.08 4.45 0.22
CA GLY A 210 -1.26 3.35 1.13
C GLY A 210 -2.70 3.08 1.51
N PHE A 211 -2.87 2.13 2.44
CA PHE A 211 -4.17 1.77 2.98
C PHE A 211 -4.70 2.86 3.90
N PHE A 212 -6.01 2.98 3.95
CA PHE A 212 -6.70 4.00 4.74
C PHE A 212 -8.09 3.52 5.15
N THR A 213 -8.67 4.23 6.11
CA THR A 213 -10.05 3.98 6.56
C THR A 213 -11.07 4.62 5.61
N ILE A 214 -12.08 3.87 5.22
CA ILE A 214 -13.22 4.34 4.42
C ILE A 214 -14.47 4.26 5.30
N ASP A 215 -15.09 5.41 5.60
CA ASP A 215 -16.35 5.53 6.36
C ASP A 215 -16.20 5.37 7.90
N GLY A 216 -16.27 6.50 8.62
CA GLY A 216 -16.30 6.56 10.09
C GLY A 216 -17.70 6.55 10.72
N SER A 217 -18.74 6.16 9.99
CA SER A 217 -20.12 6.14 10.50
C SER A 217 -20.42 4.97 11.46
N ARG A 218 -19.51 4.00 11.57
CA ARG A 218 -19.62 2.83 12.46
C ARG A 218 -18.39 2.69 13.33
N ASN A 219 -18.63 2.27 14.58
CA ASN A 219 -17.61 2.15 15.63
C ASN A 219 -17.71 0.81 16.36
N VAL A 220 -17.59 -0.32 15.65
CA VAL A 220 -17.57 -1.67 16.23
C VAL A 220 -16.44 -2.54 15.65
N PRO A 221 -15.66 -3.22 16.49
CA PRO A 221 -14.66 -4.19 16.02
C PRO A 221 -15.28 -5.33 15.19
N GLY A 222 -14.58 -5.79 14.15
CA GLY A 222 -15.07 -6.83 13.26
C GLY A 222 -14.41 -6.81 11.88
N PRO A 223 -14.93 -7.61 10.91
CA PRO A 223 -14.69 -7.31 9.50
C PRO A 223 -15.17 -5.88 9.22
N TRP A 224 -14.66 -5.19 8.20
CA TRP A 224 -14.95 -3.79 7.77
C TRP A 224 -13.83 -2.79 8.08
N LEU A 225 -13.80 -1.73 7.28
CA LEU A 225 -12.87 -0.62 7.31
C LEU A 225 -13.40 0.51 8.22
N GLU A 226 -13.52 0.26 9.52
CA GLU A 226 -14.12 1.23 10.46
C GLU A 226 -13.04 2.05 11.20
N GLY A 227 -13.29 3.33 11.43
CA GLY A 227 -12.35 4.22 12.11
C GLY A 227 -12.51 5.69 11.74
N THR A 228 -11.43 6.45 11.82
CA THR A 228 -11.38 7.86 11.41
C THR A 228 -11.34 7.94 9.88
N ASP A 229 -12.29 8.63 9.24
CA ASP A 229 -12.31 8.74 7.76
C ASP A 229 -11.01 9.37 7.26
N GLY A 230 -10.34 8.72 6.29
CA GLY A 230 -9.06 9.18 5.73
C GLY A 230 -7.81 8.67 6.44
N ASP A 231 -7.95 8.18 7.68
CA ASP A 231 -6.80 7.77 8.50
C ASP A 231 -5.95 6.69 7.81
N PRO A 232 -4.62 6.92 7.62
CA PRO A 232 -3.71 5.92 7.11
C PRO A 232 -3.72 4.67 8.00
N ALA A 233 -4.03 3.54 7.39
CA ALA A 233 -4.15 2.24 8.07
C ALA A 233 -2.79 1.53 8.15
N GLY A 234 -1.79 2.26 8.63
CA GLY A 234 -0.38 1.90 8.73
C GLY A 234 0.50 3.15 8.79
N ILE A 235 1.82 2.93 8.93
CA ILE A 235 2.77 4.02 9.19
C ILE A 235 2.71 5.09 8.12
N SER A 236 2.54 6.34 8.54
CA SER A 236 2.64 7.52 7.68
C SER A 236 3.60 8.52 8.30
N VAL A 237 4.52 9.02 7.49
CA VAL A 237 5.47 10.07 7.87
C VAL A 237 5.40 11.18 6.84
N VAL A 238 5.26 12.42 7.32
CA VAL A 238 5.25 13.64 6.51
C VAL A 238 6.26 14.62 7.11
N ASP A 239 7.13 15.18 6.29
CA ASP A 239 8.20 16.10 6.71
C ASP A 239 9.03 15.59 7.91
N GLY A 240 9.36 14.30 7.89
CA GLY A 240 10.11 13.63 8.96
C GLY A 240 9.36 13.44 10.28
N ARG A 241 8.06 13.75 10.32
CA ARG A 241 7.20 13.58 11.49
C ARG A 241 6.21 12.45 11.28
N LEU A 242 6.02 11.63 12.31
CA LEU A 242 5.03 10.56 12.30
C LEU A 242 3.62 11.18 12.30
N ALA A 243 2.78 10.79 11.34
CA ALA A 243 1.38 11.21 11.21
C ALA A 243 0.41 10.09 11.60
N SER A 244 0.77 8.82 11.37
CA SER A 244 0.03 7.63 11.79
C SER A 244 1.00 6.50 12.21
N GLU A 245 0.61 5.68 13.18
CA GLU A 245 1.42 4.57 13.68
C GLU A 245 1.51 3.37 12.71
N SER A 246 2.44 2.46 12.95
CA SER A 246 2.55 1.24 12.15
C SER A 246 1.48 0.19 12.48
N VAL A 247 1.13 -0.62 11.48
CA VAL A 247 0.42 -1.89 11.67
C VAL A 247 1.47 -2.99 11.76
N GLY A 248 1.83 -3.39 12.98
CA GLY A 248 2.95 -4.28 13.23
C GLY A 248 4.25 -3.75 12.61
N ASP A 249 4.92 -4.59 11.84
CA ASP A 249 6.11 -4.28 11.03
C ASP A 249 5.83 -4.41 9.52
N ARG A 250 4.57 -4.19 9.11
CA ARG A 250 4.17 -4.27 7.70
C ARG A 250 5.08 -3.37 6.84
N PRO A 251 5.51 -3.85 5.66
CA PRO A 251 6.41 -3.07 4.80
C PRO A 251 5.78 -1.74 4.38
N ALA A 252 6.64 -0.74 4.25
CA ALA A 252 6.31 0.61 3.84
C ALA A 252 7.39 1.15 2.90
N LEU A 253 7.04 2.13 2.08
CA LEU A 253 7.98 2.86 1.23
C LEU A 253 8.45 4.10 1.97
N LEU A 254 9.76 4.19 2.24
CA LEU A 254 10.45 5.37 2.73
C LEU A 254 11.04 6.13 1.53
N LEU A 255 10.72 7.42 1.42
CA LEU A 255 11.26 8.33 0.42
C LEU A 255 11.93 9.51 1.12
N THR A 256 12.93 10.10 0.47
CA THR A 256 13.59 11.32 0.93
C THR A 256 13.75 12.32 -0.21
N GLY A 257 13.92 13.60 0.13
CA GLY A 257 13.88 14.70 -0.83
C GLY A 257 15.01 14.69 -1.86
N ASP A 258 16.08 13.94 -1.61
CA ASP A 258 17.20 13.70 -2.54
C ASP A 258 16.96 12.47 -3.46
N GLY A 259 15.74 11.93 -3.48
CA GLY A 259 15.34 10.84 -4.38
C GLY A 259 15.69 9.44 -3.86
N ASP A 260 16.28 9.31 -2.67
CA ASP A 260 16.56 8.01 -2.07
C ASP A 260 15.26 7.34 -1.60
N GLY A 261 14.92 6.21 -2.23
CA GLY A 261 13.76 5.39 -1.90
C GLY A 261 14.15 4.01 -1.38
N ARG A 262 13.42 3.49 -0.39
CA ARG A 262 13.63 2.17 0.21
C ARG A 262 12.32 1.52 0.64
N VAL A 263 12.17 0.23 0.40
CA VAL A 263 11.13 -0.58 1.04
C VAL A 263 11.67 -1.12 2.36
N ARG A 264 10.96 -0.85 3.46
CA ARG A 264 11.40 -1.25 4.80
C ARG A 264 10.24 -1.81 5.61
N ARG A 265 10.54 -2.82 6.42
CA ARG A 265 9.65 -3.24 7.52
C ARG A 265 9.80 -2.24 8.65
N LEU A 266 8.81 -1.38 8.84
CA LEU A 266 8.85 -0.30 9.82
C LEU A 266 7.81 -0.54 10.91
N ALA A 267 8.23 -0.41 12.16
CA ALA A 267 7.37 -0.42 13.32
C ALA A 267 7.46 0.92 14.07
N THR A 268 6.47 1.22 14.91
CA THR A 268 6.47 2.42 15.76
C THR A 268 6.49 2.11 17.24
N ASP A 269 7.25 2.88 18.01
CA ASP A 269 7.28 2.87 19.48
C ASP A 269 6.82 4.23 20.00
N LEU A 270 5.65 4.25 20.64
CA LEU A 270 5.05 5.43 21.23
C LEU A 270 5.00 5.27 22.75
N SER A 271 5.40 6.31 23.49
CA SER A 271 5.24 6.35 24.94
C SER A 271 5.00 7.77 25.46
N LEU A 272 4.23 7.86 26.54
CA LEU A 272 4.03 9.10 27.28
C LEU A 272 4.69 9.00 28.66
N ARG A 273 5.61 9.91 28.96
CA ARG A 273 6.40 9.87 30.21
C ARG A 273 6.03 10.99 31.16
N ALA A 274 5.81 10.63 32.43
CA ALA A 274 5.60 11.53 33.56
C ALA A 274 6.73 11.30 34.59
N GLY A 275 7.81 12.09 34.49
CA GLY A 275 9.00 11.88 35.32
C GLY A 275 9.66 10.53 35.07
N ARG A 276 9.54 9.57 36.00
CA ARG A 276 10.08 8.20 35.89
C ARG A 276 9.04 7.18 35.44
N GLU A 277 7.78 7.57 35.39
CA GLU A 277 6.67 6.69 35.00
C GLU A 277 6.36 6.87 33.52
N SER A 278 5.85 5.82 32.89
CA SER A 278 5.54 5.81 31.47
C SER A 278 4.32 4.95 31.18
N ALA A 279 3.49 5.41 30.24
CA ALA A 279 2.46 4.62 29.61
C ALA A 279 2.79 4.37 28.13
N GLN A 280 2.46 3.19 27.62
CA GLN A 280 2.57 2.84 26.20
C GLN A 280 1.53 3.65 25.42
N GLY A 281 1.97 4.39 24.40
CA GLY A 281 1.08 4.95 23.38
C GLY A 281 0.65 3.85 22.42
N THR A 282 -0.64 3.81 22.08
CA THR A 282 -1.20 2.77 21.20
C THR A 282 -1.63 3.30 19.84
N GLY A 283 -1.69 4.63 19.66
CA GLY A 283 -1.93 5.22 18.35
C GLY A 283 -1.72 6.73 18.28
N LEU A 284 -1.87 7.27 17.08
CA LEU A 284 -1.71 8.66 16.73
C LEU A 284 -2.83 9.08 15.75
N ASN A 285 -3.43 10.25 15.97
CA ASN A 285 -4.38 10.89 15.05
C ASN A 285 -5.56 9.99 14.58
N ARG A 286 -6.06 9.09 15.43
CA ARG A 286 -7.21 8.22 15.11
C ARG A 286 -8.16 8.01 16.28
N GLU A 287 -9.35 7.49 15.99
CA GLU A 287 -10.37 7.15 16.99
C GLU A 287 -9.86 6.08 17.98
N PRO A 288 -9.85 6.36 19.31
CA PRO A 288 -9.55 5.37 20.33
C PRO A 288 -10.67 4.33 20.44
N GLY A 289 -10.28 3.06 20.48
CA GLY A 289 -11.14 1.89 20.54
C GLY A 289 -11.06 1.02 19.29
N LEU A 290 -10.61 1.59 18.16
CA LEU A 290 -10.65 0.97 16.84
C LEU A 290 -9.26 0.96 16.22
N VAL A 291 -8.78 -0.23 15.90
CA VAL A 291 -7.46 -0.46 15.29
C VAL A 291 -7.68 -1.14 13.94
N LEU A 292 -7.87 -0.34 12.89
CA LEU A 292 -8.01 -0.86 11.54
C LEU A 292 -6.76 -1.65 11.15
N ASN A 293 -6.96 -2.75 10.41
CA ASN A 293 -5.93 -3.70 10.02
C ASN A 293 -5.26 -4.44 11.20
N CYS A 294 -5.78 -4.31 12.42
CA CYS A 294 -5.16 -4.82 13.64
C CYS A 294 -3.68 -4.40 13.72
N GLY A 295 -2.77 -5.27 14.19
CA GLY A 295 -1.34 -4.93 14.25
C GLY A 295 -0.94 -3.87 15.27
N GLY A 296 -1.89 -3.36 16.06
CA GLY A 296 -1.62 -2.39 17.13
C GLY A 296 -0.98 -3.04 18.37
N VAL A 297 -0.31 -2.21 19.17
CA VAL A 297 0.31 -2.63 20.44
C VAL A 297 -0.71 -2.65 21.59
N GLY A 298 -0.35 -3.30 22.70
CA GLY A 298 -1.16 -3.35 23.91
C GLY A 298 -2.23 -4.44 23.88
N ALA A 299 -3.43 -4.13 24.37
CA ALA A 299 -4.53 -5.07 24.57
C ALA A 299 -5.47 -5.17 23.36
N ALA A 300 -4.93 -5.16 22.14
CA ALA A 300 -5.71 -5.30 20.91
C ALA A 300 -6.41 -6.67 20.85
N THR A 301 -7.69 -6.67 20.46
CA THR A 301 -8.55 -7.85 20.40
C THR A 301 -9.23 -7.97 19.03
N PRO A 302 -9.38 -9.18 18.49
CA PRO A 302 -9.01 -10.47 19.07
C PRO A 302 -7.51 -10.82 18.99
N ILE A 303 -6.71 -10.05 18.24
CA ILE A 303 -5.27 -10.27 18.07
C ILE A 303 -4.52 -8.94 18.06
N ALA A 304 -3.22 -9.00 18.34
CA ALA A 304 -2.28 -7.89 18.15
C ALA A 304 -1.47 -7.99 16.85
N ALA A 305 -1.54 -9.12 16.13
CA ALA A 305 -0.88 -9.27 14.83
C ALA A 305 -1.67 -8.51 13.73
N PRO A 306 -1.00 -8.10 12.64
CA PRO A 306 -1.67 -7.54 11.47
C PRO A 306 -2.77 -8.46 10.91
N ALA A 307 -3.90 -7.88 10.53
CA ALA A 307 -4.99 -8.55 9.83
C ALA A 307 -5.74 -7.54 8.95
N HIS A 308 -5.38 -7.49 7.68
CA HIS A 308 -5.92 -6.56 6.70
C HIS A 308 -7.45 -6.64 6.61
N ASP A 309 -8.14 -5.51 6.42
CA ASP A 309 -9.61 -5.36 6.37
C ASP A 309 -10.36 -5.88 7.61
N TYR A 310 -9.67 -5.92 8.76
CA TYR A 310 -10.28 -6.23 10.05
C TYR A 310 -9.95 -5.16 11.07
N THR A 311 -10.99 -4.63 11.69
CA THR A 311 -10.85 -3.63 12.74
C THR A 311 -10.82 -4.34 14.09
N CYS A 312 -9.65 -4.34 14.73
CA CYS A 312 -9.51 -4.83 16.09
C CYS A 312 -10.02 -3.80 17.11
N GLY A 313 -10.50 -4.28 18.26
CA GLY A 313 -10.89 -3.42 19.38
C GLY A 313 -9.76 -3.27 20.39
N ASN A 314 -9.69 -2.13 21.06
CA ASN A 314 -8.80 -1.95 22.21
C ASN A 314 -9.46 -1.06 23.28
N ALA A 315 -9.72 -1.61 24.46
CA ALA A 315 -10.40 -0.88 25.54
C ALA A 315 -9.45 0.01 26.38
N HIS A 316 -8.14 -0.11 26.17
CA HIS A 316 -7.10 0.49 27.00
C HIS A 316 -6.08 1.23 26.12
N GLU A 317 -6.51 2.32 25.50
CA GLU A 317 -5.73 3.06 24.51
C GLU A 317 -5.29 4.43 25.00
N LEU A 318 -4.02 4.74 24.73
CA LEU A 318 -3.45 6.06 24.85
C LEU A 318 -3.14 6.56 23.44
N VAL A 319 -3.95 7.48 22.94
CA VAL A 319 -3.83 8.04 21.59
C VAL A 319 -3.47 9.52 21.67
N ALA A 320 -2.44 9.91 20.92
CA ALA A 320 -2.05 11.31 20.79
C ALA A 320 -2.69 11.91 19.53
N PHE A 321 -3.05 13.19 19.61
CA PHE A 321 -3.62 13.97 18.52
C PHE A 321 -2.76 15.22 18.33
N THR A 322 -2.36 15.45 17.10
CA THR A 322 -1.56 16.59 16.65
C THR A 322 -2.38 17.47 15.71
N ALA A 323 -1.81 18.58 15.24
CA ALA A 323 -2.46 19.41 14.23
C ALA A 323 -2.71 18.64 12.92
N ASP A 324 -1.93 17.59 12.64
CA ASP A 324 -2.12 16.75 11.46
C ASP A 324 -3.44 15.97 11.48
N PHE A 325 -4.18 15.95 12.61
CA PHE A 325 -5.46 15.24 12.69
C PHE A 325 -6.55 15.86 11.80
N GLY A 326 -6.65 17.19 11.70
CA GLY A 326 -7.58 17.86 10.78
C GLY A 326 -9.07 17.81 11.13
N ALA A 327 -9.43 17.44 12.37
CA ALA A 327 -10.83 17.30 12.77
C ALA A 327 -11.09 17.56 14.27
N PRO A 328 -12.35 17.81 14.68
CA PRO A 328 -12.74 17.79 16.08
C PRO A 328 -12.37 16.47 16.76
N LEU A 329 -11.87 16.56 17.99
CA LEU A 329 -11.38 15.39 18.73
C LEU A 329 -12.49 14.37 18.99
N PRO A 330 -12.19 13.06 18.90
CA PRO A 330 -13.06 11.99 19.35
C PRO A 330 -13.68 12.23 20.71
N ALA A 331 -15.01 12.17 20.78
CA ALA A 331 -15.77 12.40 22.00
C ALA A 331 -16.18 11.08 22.65
N GLY A 332 -16.07 10.99 23.98
CA GLY A 332 -16.50 9.79 24.70
C GLY A 332 -15.96 9.68 26.12
N ALA A 333 -16.22 8.52 26.73
CA ALA A 333 -15.66 8.19 28.04
C ALA A 333 -14.13 8.06 27.97
N GLY A 334 -13.45 8.50 29.02
CA GLY A 334 -11.99 8.48 29.13
C GLY A 334 -11.47 9.69 29.89
N TYR A 335 -10.18 9.96 29.75
CA TYR A 335 -9.54 11.17 30.27
C TYR A 335 -8.74 11.80 29.14
N GLN A 336 -8.63 13.13 29.11
CA GLN A 336 -7.78 13.80 28.14
C GLN A 336 -6.96 14.91 28.77
N VAL A 337 -5.81 15.18 28.18
CA VAL A 337 -4.96 16.32 28.52
C VAL A 337 -4.50 17.03 27.27
N ARG A 338 -4.40 18.36 27.34
CA ARG A 338 -3.77 19.19 26.31
C ARG A 338 -2.39 19.61 26.78
N LEU A 339 -1.40 19.36 25.93
CA LEU A 339 0.00 19.71 26.14
C LEU A 339 0.35 20.93 25.28
N ASP A 340 1.06 21.90 25.86
CA ASP A 340 1.73 22.97 25.10
C ASP A 340 2.98 22.45 24.37
N GLY A 341 3.60 23.29 23.54
CA GLY A 341 4.82 22.93 22.78
C GLY A 341 6.05 22.60 23.63
N ARG A 342 5.96 22.66 24.96
CA ARG A 342 7.02 22.22 25.90
C ARG A 342 6.63 20.94 26.65
N GLY A 343 5.47 20.37 26.31
CA GLY A 343 4.89 19.19 26.95
C GLY A 343 4.23 19.49 28.29
N ARG A 344 3.88 20.75 28.62
CA ARG A 344 3.16 21.05 29.86
C ARG A 344 1.67 20.89 29.67
N VAL A 345 1.02 20.22 30.61
CA VAL A 345 -0.43 20.12 30.66
C VAL A 345 -1.03 21.50 30.92
N VAL A 346 -1.81 22.02 29.98
CA VAL A 346 -2.52 23.29 30.10
C VAL A 346 -4.02 23.10 30.34
N GLU A 347 -4.54 21.93 29.98
CA GLU A 347 -5.93 21.55 30.15
C GLU A 347 -5.99 20.05 30.48
N ALA A 348 -6.91 19.67 31.36
CA ALA A 348 -7.20 18.28 31.68
C ALA A 348 -8.72 18.11 31.87
N ALA A 349 -9.30 17.06 31.30
CA ALA A 349 -10.74 16.82 31.37
C ALA A 349 -11.06 15.34 31.61
N PRO A 350 -12.09 15.03 32.43
CA PRO A 350 -12.50 13.66 32.76
C PRO A 350 -13.41 13.02 31.68
N VAL A 351 -13.42 13.60 30.48
CA VAL A 351 -14.12 13.12 29.29
C VAL A 351 -13.29 13.49 28.06
N ARG A 352 -13.40 12.69 27.00
CA ARG A 352 -12.73 12.93 25.72
C ARG A 352 -13.58 13.84 24.83
N GLY A 353 -12.92 14.65 23.99
CA GLY A 353 -13.53 15.42 22.91
C GLY A 353 -13.16 16.90 22.91
N GLY A 354 -13.74 17.66 21.99
CA GLY A 354 -13.55 19.09 21.88
C GLY A 354 -12.96 19.52 20.55
N ALA A 355 -12.42 20.74 20.51
CA ALA A 355 -11.84 21.30 19.31
C ALA A 355 -10.53 20.58 18.94
N GLU A 356 -10.26 20.57 17.64
CA GLU A 356 -9.04 20.12 17.01
C GLU A 356 -7.77 20.67 17.71
N PRO A 357 -6.67 19.91 17.75
CA PRO A 357 -5.38 20.42 18.21
C PRO A 357 -4.90 21.61 17.39
N GLN A 358 -4.39 22.65 18.05
CA GLN A 358 -3.71 23.75 17.38
C GLN A 358 -2.27 23.37 17.06
N ALA A 359 -1.65 24.09 16.11
CA ALA A 359 -0.21 24.03 15.89
C ALA A 359 0.58 24.15 17.22
N ASP A 360 1.65 23.37 17.34
CA ASP A 360 2.48 23.23 18.56
C ASP A 360 1.77 22.71 19.81
N THR A 361 0.55 22.19 19.70
CA THR A 361 -0.15 21.51 20.80
C THR A 361 -0.36 20.03 20.49
N VAL A 362 -0.39 19.23 21.55
CA VAL A 362 -0.75 17.82 21.46
C VAL A 362 -1.88 17.56 22.45
N VAL A 363 -2.92 16.87 22.01
CA VAL A 363 -3.92 16.33 22.94
C VAL A 363 -3.69 14.85 23.10
N VAL A 364 -3.60 14.36 24.33
CA VAL A 364 -3.55 12.93 24.59
C VAL A 364 -4.87 12.50 25.20
N GLN A 365 -5.47 11.47 24.62
CA GLN A 365 -6.66 10.82 25.14
C GLN A 365 -6.32 9.42 25.66
N GLY A 366 -6.85 9.08 26.84
CA GLY A 366 -6.76 7.77 27.45
C GLY A 366 -8.15 7.12 27.57
N THR A 367 -8.23 5.81 27.33
CA THR A 367 -9.39 4.95 27.61
C THR A 367 -9.02 3.83 28.59
N GLY A 368 -10.02 3.30 29.32
CA GLY A 368 -9.81 2.26 30.33
C GLY A 368 -8.71 2.61 31.34
N ASP A 369 -7.83 1.65 31.61
CA ASP A 369 -6.68 1.81 32.51
C ASP A 369 -5.74 2.97 32.14
N THR A 370 -5.58 3.29 30.85
CA THR A 370 -4.75 4.42 30.42
C THR A 370 -5.40 5.77 30.74
N ALA A 371 -6.74 5.83 30.77
CA ALA A 371 -7.46 7.01 31.26
C ALA A 371 -7.17 7.25 32.74
N ALA A 372 -7.15 6.18 33.54
CA ALA A 372 -6.82 6.25 34.96
C ALA A 372 -5.38 6.72 35.18
N TRP A 373 -4.43 6.17 34.41
CA TRP A 373 -3.03 6.61 34.45
C TRP A 373 -2.90 8.10 34.08
N LEU A 374 -3.58 8.55 33.02
CA LEU A 374 -3.55 9.93 32.58
C LEU A 374 -4.20 10.88 33.60
N ALA A 375 -5.25 10.45 34.30
CA ALA A 375 -5.87 11.21 35.37
C ALA A 375 -4.94 11.41 36.58
N GLU A 376 -4.12 10.40 36.89
CA GLU A 376 -3.15 10.45 37.99
C GLU A 376 -1.94 11.33 37.65
N HIS A 377 -1.44 11.26 36.41
CA HIS A 377 -0.16 11.88 36.01
C HIS A 377 -0.31 13.18 35.23
N GLY A 378 -1.45 13.39 34.58
CA GLY A 378 -1.72 14.47 33.64
C GLY A 378 -2.44 15.68 34.25
N THR A 379 -2.02 16.13 35.42
CA THR A 379 -2.61 17.33 36.05
C THR A 379 -2.02 18.63 35.49
N VAL A 380 -2.81 19.70 35.47
CA VAL A 380 -2.40 21.00 34.92
C VAL A 380 -1.09 21.48 35.56
N GLY A 381 -0.14 21.88 34.72
CA GLY A 381 1.21 22.33 35.11
C GLY A 381 2.28 21.24 35.10
N VAL A 382 1.89 19.95 35.14
CA VAL A 382 2.82 18.82 35.01
C VAL A 382 3.37 18.77 33.59
N ARG A 383 4.63 18.31 33.47
CA ARG A 383 5.25 18.05 32.16
C ARG A 383 5.12 16.58 31.82
N LEU A 384 4.51 16.30 30.67
CA LEU A 384 4.49 15.00 30.02
C LEU A 384 5.40 15.06 28.78
N ALA A 385 6.18 14.01 28.55
CA ALA A 385 7.01 13.88 27.36
C ALA A 385 6.46 12.77 26.47
N LEU A 386 5.88 13.15 25.33
CA LEU A 386 5.52 12.23 24.27
C LEU A 386 6.79 11.88 23.49
N ASP A 387 7.05 10.59 23.35
CA ASP A 387 8.18 10.04 22.61
C ASP A 387 7.60 9.18 21.48
N THR A 388 7.86 9.57 20.23
CA THR A 388 7.46 8.83 19.03
C THR A 388 8.71 8.42 18.27
N ARG A 389 8.82 7.13 17.94
CA ARG A 389 9.96 6.57 17.22
C ARG A 389 9.50 5.65 16.12
N VAL A 390 10.20 5.72 15.00
CA VAL A 390 10.20 4.66 13.99
C VAL A 390 11.38 3.74 14.25
N VAL A 391 11.12 2.44 14.19
CA VAL A 391 12.11 1.39 14.37
C VAL A 391 12.04 0.41 13.20
N ASP A 392 13.17 -0.20 12.92
CA ASP A 392 13.29 -1.31 11.98
C ASP A 392 12.62 -2.55 12.56
N GLY A 393 11.71 -3.16 11.81
CA GLY A 393 10.86 -4.26 12.26
C GLY A 393 11.64 -5.52 12.64
N ASP A 394 12.74 -5.80 11.95
CA ASP A 394 13.55 -7.00 12.17
C ASP A 394 14.52 -6.84 13.35
N THR A 395 15.13 -5.66 13.48
CA THR A 395 16.21 -5.42 14.46
C THR A 395 15.77 -4.63 15.70
N GLY A 396 14.61 -3.98 15.66
CA GLY A 396 14.12 -3.06 16.70
C GLY A 396 14.98 -1.79 16.85
N ARG A 397 15.90 -1.53 15.92
CA ARG A 397 16.77 -0.36 15.98
C ARG A 397 16.04 0.87 15.47
N ARG A 398 16.30 2.01 16.09
CA ARG A 398 15.73 3.30 15.66
C ARG A 398 16.13 3.62 14.23
N VAL A 399 15.15 3.94 13.39
CA VAL A 399 15.33 4.51 12.06
C VAL A 399 15.27 6.04 12.20
N PRO A 400 16.38 6.76 12.01
CA PRO A 400 16.36 8.22 12.08
C PRO A 400 15.66 8.77 10.84
N LEU A 401 14.55 9.47 11.05
CA LEU A 401 13.86 10.20 9.98
C LEU A 401 14.55 11.54 9.75
N ARG A 402 14.84 11.83 8.49
CA ARG A 402 15.30 13.16 8.06
C ARG A 402 14.10 14.11 7.98
N PRO A 403 14.30 15.44 8.03
CA PRO A 403 13.21 16.41 7.93
C PRO A 403 12.45 16.38 6.60
N ASP A 404 13.05 15.83 5.55
CA ASP A 404 12.47 15.64 4.22
C ASP A 404 11.99 14.20 3.97
N ALA A 405 12.05 13.34 4.98
CA ALA A 405 11.62 11.96 4.86
C ALA A 405 10.09 11.88 4.83
N THR A 406 9.57 11.07 3.92
CA THR A 406 8.17 10.69 3.87
C THR A 406 8.04 9.18 3.85
N VAL A 407 6.95 8.65 4.42
CA VAL A 407 6.67 7.21 4.46
C VAL A 407 5.21 6.99 4.11
N VAL A 408 4.96 6.08 3.18
CA VAL A 408 3.61 5.60 2.86
C VAL A 408 3.52 4.13 3.21
N ASN A 409 2.44 3.78 3.91
CA ASN A 409 2.15 2.40 4.26
C ASN A 409 1.75 1.60 3.01
N GLY A 410 1.83 0.28 3.10
CA GLY A 410 1.35 -0.59 2.04
C GLY A 410 1.44 -2.03 2.51
N GLY A 411 1.83 -2.91 1.62
CA GLY A 411 1.96 -4.34 1.83
C GLY A 411 1.02 -5.14 0.92
N PRO A 412 1.27 -6.44 0.76
CA PRO A 412 2.42 -7.19 1.30
C PRO A 412 3.75 -6.81 0.63
N LEU A 413 4.85 -7.29 1.23
CA LEU A 413 6.18 -7.24 0.62
C LEU A 413 6.15 -8.09 -0.64
N LEU A 414 6.68 -7.59 -1.74
CA LEU A 414 6.68 -8.27 -3.03
C LEU A 414 8.07 -8.82 -3.37
N VAL A 415 9.08 -7.96 -3.28
CA VAL A 415 10.47 -8.27 -3.63
C VAL A 415 11.41 -7.73 -2.55
N GLU A 416 12.39 -8.53 -2.18
CA GLU A 416 13.48 -8.19 -1.25
C GLU A 416 14.77 -8.82 -1.78
N ASP A 417 15.86 -8.06 -1.78
CA ASP A 417 17.17 -8.47 -2.31
C ASP A 417 17.08 -9.04 -3.75
N GLY A 418 16.20 -8.46 -4.58
CA GLY A 418 15.98 -8.87 -5.97
C GLY A 418 15.27 -10.22 -6.13
N ALA A 419 14.66 -10.76 -5.08
CA ALA A 419 13.89 -12.00 -5.12
C ALA A 419 12.46 -11.81 -4.58
N THR A 420 11.50 -12.56 -5.11
CA THR A 420 10.13 -12.57 -4.57
C THR A 420 10.13 -13.00 -3.10
N ALA A 421 9.54 -12.17 -2.23
CA ALA A 421 9.65 -12.28 -0.77
C ALA A 421 8.29 -12.19 -0.05
N LEU A 422 7.29 -12.88 -0.61
CA LEU A 422 5.93 -12.90 -0.06
C LEU A 422 5.89 -13.60 1.31
N ASP A 423 5.45 -12.88 2.35
CA ASP A 423 5.05 -13.47 3.65
C ASP A 423 3.63 -12.99 4.02
N PRO A 424 2.58 -13.62 3.44
CA PRO A 424 1.21 -13.15 3.60
C PRO A 424 0.77 -13.12 5.06
N VAL A 425 1.23 -14.08 5.88
CA VAL A 425 0.78 -14.18 7.27
C VAL A 425 1.41 -13.08 8.12
N ARG A 426 2.72 -12.83 7.99
CA ARG A 426 3.40 -11.73 8.69
C ARG A 426 2.83 -10.38 8.29
N ASP A 427 2.58 -10.17 7.00
CA ASP A 427 2.13 -8.89 6.48
C ASP A 427 0.63 -8.61 6.76
N GLY A 428 -0.13 -9.62 7.19
CA GLY A 428 -1.50 -9.48 7.69
C GLY A 428 -2.61 -10.02 6.78
N TRP A 429 -2.26 -10.83 5.80
CA TRP A 429 -3.18 -11.59 4.95
C TRP A 429 -3.22 -13.06 5.37
N SER A 430 -3.60 -13.33 6.62
CA SER A 430 -3.85 -14.69 7.09
C SER A 430 -5.25 -15.18 6.68
N PRO A 431 -5.39 -16.40 6.11
CA PRO A 431 -6.68 -17.02 5.84
C PRO A 431 -7.32 -17.65 7.09
N ALA A 432 -6.63 -17.67 8.23
CA ALA A 432 -7.13 -18.28 9.47
C ALA A 432 -8.34 -17.52 10.03
N THR A 433 -9.29 -18.25 10.61
CA THR A 433 -10.46 -17.66 11.27
C THR A 433 -10.04 -16.71 12.38
N LEU A 434 -10.65 -15.52 12.39
CA LEU A 434 -10.34 -14.45 13.33
C LEU A 434 -11.61 -13.94 14.01
N GLY A 435 -11.67 -13.98 15.34
CA GLY A 435 -12.84 -13.48 16.08
C GLY A 435 -14.17 -14.15 15.69
N GLY A 436 -14.13 -15.41 15.23
CA GLY A 436 -15.31 -16.11 14.69
C GLY A 436 -15.62 -15.80 13.22
N THR A 437 -14.86 -14.92 12.57
CA THR A 437 -14.99 -14.58 11.15
C THR A 437 -14.06 -15.45 10.31
N ALA A 438 -14.62 -16.23 9.38
CA ALA A 438 -13.83 -17.02 8.43
C ALA A 438 -13.10 -16.09 7.45
N ARG A 439 -11.79 -16.28 7.27
CA ARG A 439 -10.95 -15.39 6.43
C ARG A 439 -10.44 -16.03 5.14
N ALA A 440 -10.73 -17.31 4.89
CA ALA A 440 -10.27 -17.97 3.67
C ALA A 440 -10.89 -17.36 2.39
N ASP A 441 -12.20 -17.03 2.39
CA ASP A 441 -12.85 -16.33 1.26
C ASP A 441 -12.27 -14.91 1.10
N PHE A 442 -11.97 -14.21 2.20
CA PHE A 442 -11.28 -12.92 2.16
C PHE A 442 -9.90 -13.04 1.50
N TYR A 443 -9.06 -13.98 1.97
CA TYR A 443 -7.73 -14.21 1.42
C TYR A 443 -7.81 -14.59 -0.05
N TRP A 444 -8.74 -15.49 -0.42
CA TRP A 444 -8.96 -15.85 -1.81
C TRP A 444 -9.34 -14.62 -2.66
N ARG A 445 -10.30 -13.79 -2.23
CA ARG A 445 -10.77 -12.64 -3.01
C ARG A 445 -9.78 -11.49 -3.08
N TRP A 446 -8.97 -11.31 -2.05
CA TRP A 446 -8.02 -10.20 -1.96
C TRP A 446 -6.64 -10.56 -2.49
N TYR A 447 -6.12 -11.75 -2.17
CA TYR A 447 -4.74 -12.15 -2.45
C TYR A 447 -4.61 -12.97 -3.73
N VAL A 448 -5.45 -14.02 -3.87
CA VAL A 448 -5.38 -14.99 -4.98
C VAL A 448 -6.13 -14.52 -6.20
N ARG A 449 -7.34 -13.97 -6.02
CA ARG A 449 -8.09 -13.36 -7.12
C ARG A 449 -7.40 -12.09 -7.60
N ARG A 450 -7.54 -11.86 -8.90
CA ARG A 450 -7.04 -10.66 -9.54
C ARG A 450 -7.85 -9.45 -9.16
N ASN A 451 -7.15 -8.36 -8.87
CA ASN A 451 -7.75 -7.06 -8.57
C ASN A 451 -6.94 -5.97 -9.27
N PRO A 452 -7.47 -4.75 -9.42
CA PRO A 452 -6.64 -3.59 -9.69
C PRO A 452 -5.57 -3.46 -8.61
N ARG A 453 -4.34 -3.14 -8.99
CA ARG A 453 -3.20 -3.04 -8.07
C ARG A 453 -2.41 -1.78 -8.32
N THR A 454 -1.85 -1.26 -7.25
CA THR A 454 -0.77 -0.28 -7.29
C THR A 454 0.42 -0.88 -6.54
N ALA A 455 1.62 -0.76 -7.07
CA ALA A 455 2.84 -1.25 -6.45
C ALA A 455 3.97 -0.24 -6.64
N ALA A 456 4.91 -0.23 -5.70
CA ALA A 456 6.09 0.62 -5.73
C ALA A 456 7.34 -0.24 -5.53
N GLY A 457 8.41 0.11 -6.25
CA GLY A 457 9.68 -0.57 -6.15
C GLY A 457 10.87 0.34 -6.38
N VAL A 458 12.03 -0.15 -5.99
CA VAL A 458 13.33 0.50 -6.11
C VAL A 458 14.24 -0.45 -6.90
N LEU A 459 14.85 0.06 -7.97
CA LEU A 459 15.81 -0.68 -8.79
C LEU A 459 17.22 -0.63 -8.17
N PRO A 460 18.15 -1.53 -8.57
CA PRO A 460 19.51 -1.56 -8.04
C PRO A 460 20.33 -0.27 -8.21
N ASP A 461 19.95 0.56 -9.18
CA ASP A 461 20.57 1.86 -9.44
C ASP A 461 19.89 3.03 -8.72
N GLY A 462 18.87 2.76 -7.89
CA GLY A 462 18.14 3.76 -7.13
C GLY A 462 16.93 4.35 -7.86
N ARG A 463 16.70 4.00 -9.13
CA ARG A 463 15.47 4.40 -9.84
C ARG A 463 14.23 3.88 -9.11
N LEU A 464 13.17 4.69 -9.11
CA LEU A 464 11.88 4.35 -8.53
C LEU A 464 10.93 3.88 -9.63
N VAL A 465 10.11 2.87 -9.32
CA VAL A 465 9.12 2.33 -10.26
C VAL A 465 7.78 2.22 -9.56
N PHE A 466 6.74 2.81 -10.16
CA PHE A 466 5.35 2.71 -9.70
C PHE A 466 4.51 2.04 -10.77
N ALA A 467 3.92 0.89 -10.47
CA ALA A 467 3.08 0.15 -11.40
C ALA A 467 1.61 0.20 -10.95
N VAL A 468 0.73 0.63 -11.84
CA VAL A 468 -0.73 0.62 -11.67
C VAL A 468 -1.34 -0.30 -12.71
N VAL A 469 -2.11 -1.29 -12.27
CA VAL A 469 -2.80 -2.25 -13.15
C VAL A 469 -4.29 -2.11 -12.98
N ASP A 470 -5.00 -1.85 -14.08
CA ASP A 470 -6.46 -1.83 -14.09
C ASP A 470 -7.01 -3.24 -13.80
N GLY A 471 -8.20 -3.35 -13.23
CA GLY A 471 -8.84 -4.64 -12.97
C GLY A 471 -10.34 -4.50 -12.69
N ARG A 472 -11.01 -5.63 -12.42
CA ARG A 472 -12.47 -5.71 -12.27
C ARG A 472 -13.23 -5.21 -13.50
N GLN A 473 -12.62 -5.32 -14.67
CA GLN A 473 -13.18 -4.86 -15.94
C GLN A 473 -13.12 -6.00 -16.95
N PRO A 474 -14.04 -6.99 -16.87
CA PRO A 474 -14.11 -8.08 -17.82
C PRO A 474 -14.04 -7.61 -19.27
N GLY A 475 -13.15 -8.23 -20.04
CA GLY A 475 -12.90 -7.89 -21.44
C GLY A 475 -11.97 -6.69 -21.67
N ARG A 476 -11.54 -5.97 -20.63
CA ARG A 476 -10.66 -4.80 -20.73
C ARG A 476 -9.37 -4.93 -19.93
N SER A 477 -9.47 -5.29 -18.66
CA SER A 477 -8.33 -5.61 -17.81
C SER A 477 -8.75 -6.53 -16.66
N VAL A 478 -8.07 -7.66 -16.52
CA VAL A 478 -8.35 -8.67 -15.49
C VAL A 478 -7.66 -8.37 -14.15
N GLY A 479 -6.76 -7.38 -14.07
CA GLY A 479 -6.00 -7.08 -12.85
C GLY A 479 -4.92 -8.13 -12.55
N LEU A 480 -4.40 -8.12 -11.32
CA LEU A 480 -3.36 -9.05 -10.86
C LEU A 480 -3.69 -9.67 -9.49
N SER A 481 -3.35 -10.95 -9.32
CA SER A 481 -3.14 -11.55 -7.99
C SER A 481 -1.90 -10.94 -7.34
N ILE A 482 -1.70 -11.10 -6.04
CA ILE A 482 -0.47 -10.60 -5.40
C ILE A 482 0.78 -11.31 -5.94
N THR A 483 0.66 -12.60 -6.23
CA THR A 483 1.75 -13.38 -6.83
C THR A 483 2.12 -12.84 -8.21
N GLU A 484 1.12 -12.48 -9.03
CA GLU A 484 1.35 -11.83 -10.33
C GLU A 484 1.92 -10.40 -10.17
N THR A 485 1.50 -9.63 -9.17
CA THR A 485 2.09 -8.31 -8.86
C THR A 485 3.57 -8.44 -8.50
N ALA A 486 3.94 -9.43 -7.68
CA ALA A 486 5.34 -9.68 -7.33
C ALA A 486 6.16 -10.11 -8.55
N ALA A 487 5.59 -10.98 -9.41
CA ALA A 487 6.24 -11.39 -10.65
C ALA A 487 6.47 -10.19 -11.59
N LEU A 488 5.48 -9.29 -11.73
CA LEU A 488 5.61 -8.05 -12.49
C LEU A 488 6.76 -7.19 -11.94
N MET A 489 6.74 -6.83 -10.66
CA MET A 489 7.78 -5.98 -10.08
C MET A 489 9.18 -6.59 -10.17
N HIS A 490 9.31 -7.90 -9.94
CA HIS A 490 10.56 -8.62 -10.13
C HIS A 490 11.03 -8.59 -11.60
N SER A 491 10.12 -8.74 -12.57
CA SER A 491 10.47 -8.69 -14.00
C SER A 491 10.90 -7.30 -14.49
N LEU A 492 10.47 -6.24 -13.80
CA LEU A 492 10.94 -4.87 -14.02
C LEU A 492 12.32 -4.62 -13.39
N GLY A 493 12.91 -5.63 -12.75
CA GLY A 493 14.23 -5.55 -12.13
C GLY A 493 14.26 -4.91 -10.75
N ALA A 494 13.11 -4.79 -10.06
CA ALA A 494 13.09 -4.25 -8.71
C ALA A 494 13.97 -5.07 -7.76
N GLU A 495 14.82 -4.40 -7.00
CA GLU A 495 15.58 -5.01 -5.90
C GLU A 495 14.71 -5.07 -4.63
N GLU A 496 13.90 -4.05 -4.43
CA GLU A 496 12.95 -3.94 -3.33
C GLU A 496 11.58 -3.54 -3.90
N ALA A 497 10.49 -4.19 -3.48
CA ALA A 497 9.14 -3.79 -3.90
C ALA A 497 8.07 -4.15 -2.87
N LEU A 498 7.04 -3.31 -2.76
CA LEU A 498 5.83 -3.59 -2.00
C LEU A 498 4.57 -3.27 -2.82
N ASN A 499 3.47 -3.91 -2.47
CA ASN A 499 2.15 -3.52 -2.95
C ASN A 499 1.66 -2.28 -2.17
N LEU A 500 0.93 -1.38 -2.82
CA LEU A 500 0.22 -0.23 -2.23
C LEU A 500 -1.29 -0.49 -2.25
N ASP A 501 -2.13 0.48 -1.86
CA ASP A 501 -3.57 0.25 -1.90
C ASP A 501 -4.09 0.01 -3.33
N GLY A 502 -5.06 -0.88 -3.45
CA GLY A 502 -5.54 -1.43 -4.71
C GLY A 502 -7.04 -1.26 -4.91
N GLY A 503 -7.61 -2.09 -5.78
CA GLY A 503 -9.03 -2.08 -6.06
C GLY A 503 -9.48 -0.73 -6.65
N GLY A 504 -10.55 -0.15 -6.12
CA GLY A 504 -11.06 1.13 -6.62
C GLY A 504 -10.13 2.32 -6.35
N SER A 505 -9.11 2.15 -5.50
CA SER A 505 -8.12 3.18 -5.20
C SER A 505 -7.06 3.29 -6.30
N SER A 506 -6.79 2.21 -7.05
CA SER A 506 -5.73 2.15 -8.07
C SER A 506 -5.91 3.19 -9.17
N THR A 507 -5.12 4.25 -9.07
CA THR A 507 -5.20 5.40 -9.97
C THR A 507 -3.80 5.94 -10.26
N VAL A 508 -3.55 6.27 -11.51
CA VAL A 508 -2.38 7.02 -11.97
C VAL A 508 -2.86 8.28 -12.69
N VAL A 509 -2.22 9.40 -12.38
CA VAL A 509 -2.58 10.74 -12.84
C VAL A 509 -1.33 11.43 -13.37
N THR A 510 -1.48 12.16 -14.46
CA THR A 510 -0.52 13.18 -14.93
C THR A 510 -1.16 14.56 -14.86
N ASP A 511 -0.42 15.60 -15.20
CA ASP A 511 -0.94 16.96 -15.41
C ASP A 511 -2.13 17.04 -16.40
N ASP A 512 -2.21 16.10 -17.35
CA ASP A 512 -3.34 15.93 -18.28
C ASP A 512 -4.56 15.19 -17.68
N GLY A 513 -4.44 14.68 -16.45
CA GLY A 513 -5.51 14.02 -15.70
C GLY A 513 -5.30 12.51 -15.50
N VAL A 514 -6.39 11.79 -15.23
CA VAL A 514 -6.35 10.34 -14.94
C VAL A 514 -5.97 9.56 -16.21
N VAL A 515 -4.89 8.78 -16.13
CA VAL A 515 -4.32 8.04 -17.26
C VAL A 515 -4.93 6.64 -17.41
N ASN A 516 -5.20 5.97 -16.28
CA ASN A 516 -5.76 4.62 -16.28
C ASN A 516 -7.29 4.62 -16.21
N THR A 517 -7.90 3.45 -16.06
CA THR A 517 -9.35 3.33 -15.86
C THR A 517 -9.63 2.79 -14.46
N PRO A 518 -9.97 3.64 -13.47
CA PRO A 518 -10.34 3.18 -12.13
C PRO A 518 -11.49 2.16 -12.16
N SER A 519 -11.51 1.21 -11.22
CA SER A 519 -12.51 0.13 -11.23
C SER A 519 -13.89 0.52 -10.71
N ASP A 520 -13.95 1.57 -9.88
CA ASP A 520 -15.20 2.09 -9.36
C ASP A 520 -15.86 3.01 -10.41
N PRO A 521 -17.18 3.27 -10.33
CA PRO A 521 -17.88 4.11 -11.32
C PRO A 521 -17.32 5.55 -11.43
N VAL A 522 -16.66 6.02 -10.39
CA VAL A 522 -15.91 7.28 -10.32
C VAL A 522 -14.58 7.01 -9.64
N GLU A 523 -13.59 7.87 -9.87
CA GLU A 523 -12.33 7.83 -9.13
C GLU A 523 -12.62 7.90 -7.61
N ARG A 524 -12.00 7.00 -6.87
CA ARG A 524 -12.22 6.89 -5.43
C ARG A 524 -11.38 7.94 -4.68
N PRO A 525 -11.97 8.69 -3.74
CA PRO A 525 -11.20 9.46 -2.77
C PRO A 525 -10.37 8.54 -1.87
N VAL A 526 -9.06 8.77 -1.82
CA VAL A 526 -8.05 8.01 -1.06
C VAL A 526 -7.57 8.79 0.17
N GLY A 527 -6.82 8.15 1.07
CA GLY A 527 -6.24 8.77 2.27
C GLY A 527 -4.87 9.43 2.04
N ASP A 528 -4.10 8.97 1.05
CA ASP A 528 -2.83 9.57 0.64
C ASP A 528 -2.44 9.16 -0.79
N ALA A 529 -1.42 9.83 -1.33
CA ALA A 529 -0.85 9.58 -2.65
C ALA A 529 0.68 9.69 -2.65
N VAL A 530 1.33 9.06 -3.63
CA VAL A 530 2.73 9.32 -3.97
C VAL A 530 2.77 10.28 -5.15
N VAL A 531 3.37 11.45 -4.95
CA VAL A 531 3.36 12.57 -5.90
C VAL A 531 4.78 12.89 -6.38
N LEU A 532 4.88 13.22 -7.66
CA LEU A 532 6.11 13.72 -8.29
C LEU A 532 5.95 15.24 -8.45
N ILE A 533 6.60 16.00 -7.58
CA ILE A 533 6.58 17.46 -7.61
C ILE A 533 7.67 17.94 -8.58
N PRO A 534 7.36 18.79 -9.58
CA PRO A 534 8.36 19.30 -10.51
C PRO A 534 9.39 20.19 -9.80
N GLY A 535 10.62 20.23 -10.33
CA GLY A 535 11.64 21.18 -9.91
C GLY A 535 11.16 22.63 -10.05
N GLN A 536 11.67 23.53 -9.21
CA GLN A 536 11.42 24.96 -9.39
C GLN A 536 12.39 25.49 -10.47
N GLU A 537 11.86 26.07 -11.56
CA GLU A 537 12.64 26.77 -12.59
C GLU A 537 13.46 27.97 -12.06
#